data_AF-A0A6I4T1Q7-F1
#
_entry.id   AF-A0A6I4T1Q7-F1
#
_cell.length_a   1.000
_cell.length_b   1.000
_cell.length_c   1.000
_cell.angle_alpha   90.00
_cell.angle_beta   90.00
_cell.angle_gamma   90.00
#
_symmetry.space_group_name_H-M   'P 1'
#
loop_
_entity.id
_entity.type
_entity.pdbx_description
1 polymer ?
#
loop_
_entity_poly.entity_id
_entity_poly.type
_entity_poly.pdbx_seq_one_letter_code
_entity_poly.pdbx_strand_id
1 'polypeptide(L)'
;MAYKTKTGSLESYEKGVIELNDDLRKYAFSNIYEVAGKSAPFERVAVVQNLEYVAEAVRVEGDGPWYAAPHDEFAIVMDGEVTFRFIKLADDQVPGHEGGAVQLGGEPNGPRMGKVVARKGHQVLLPHGAAYQLSAASPAVALVQTVDGPVTVKRWTEICETN
;
A
#
# COMPACT_ATOMS: atom_id res chain seq x y z
N MET A 1 -27.87 23.82 -6.36
CA MET A 1 -26.97 22.75 -6.84
C MET A 1 -26.63 21.84 -5.66
N ALA A 2 -26.55 20.53 -5.85
CA ALA A 2 -26.14 19.60 -4.79
C ALA A 2 -24.61 19.64 -4.62
N TYR A 3 -24.14 19.59 -3.38
CA TYR A 3 -22.71 19.50 -3.07
C TYR A 3 -22.14 18.16 -3.55
N LYS A 4 -20.97 18.17 -4.19
CA LYS A 4 -20.30 16.97 -4.69
C LYS A 4 -18.84 16.95 -4.25
N THR A 5 -18.50 16.03 -3.33
CA THR A 5 -17.11 15.73 -3.00
C THR A 5 -16.44 15.05 -4.19
N LYS A 6 -15.32 15.59 -4.68
CA LYS A 6 -14.51 14.97 -5.72
C LYS A 6 -13.45 14.06 -5.09
N THR A 7 -13.31 12.84 -5.62
CA THR A 7 -12.31 11.86 -5.20
C THR A 7 -11.66 11.25 -6.45
N GLY A 8 -10.35 10.97 -6.43
CA GLY A 8 -9.67 10.29 -7.55
C GLY A 8 -9.85 8.77 -7.53
N SER A 9 -9.60 8.10 -8.65
CA SER A 9 -9.58 6.64 -8.84
C SER A 9 -8.48 6.25 -9.82
N LEU A 10 -8.21 4.96 -10.01
CA LEU A 10 -7.32 4.48 -11.09
C LEU A 10 -7.80 4.93 -12.47
N GLU A 11 -9.11 4.87 -12.71
CA GLU A 11 -9.71 5.24 -13.98
C GLU A 11 -9.79 6.76 -14.21
N SER A 12 -9.81 7.55 -13.13
CA SER A 12 -10.04 8.99 -13.20
C SER A 12 -9.39 9.72 -12.03
N TYR A 13 -8.20 10.28 -12.27
CA TYR A 13 -7.54 11.22 -11.38
C TYR A 13 -7.07 12.45 -12.15
N GLU A 14 -6.92 13.56 -11.44
CA GLU A 14 -6.32 14.79 -11.94
C GLU A 14 -5.07 15.04 -11.09
N LYS A 15 -3.89 14.81 -11.65
CA LYS A 15 -2.63 15.11 -10.95
C LYS A 15 -2.52 16.62 -10.81
N GLY A 16 -2.16 17.07 -9.62
CA GLY A 16 -1.92 18.49 -9.38
C GLY A 16 -0.69 18.99 -10.14
N VAL A 17 -0.54 20.32 -10.18
CA VAL A 17 0.62 20.99 -10.76
C VAL A 17 1.38 21.68 -9.64
N ILE A 18 2.70 21.62 -9.69
CA ILE A 18 3.57 22.44 -8.82
C ILE A 18 4.16 23.56 -9.67
N GLU A 19 3.92 24.81 -9.28
CA GLU A 19 4.50 26.00 -9.89
C GLU A 19 5.34 26.76 -8.85
N LEU A 20 6.66 26.83 -9.07
CA LEU A 20 7.58 27.49 -8.14
C LEU A 20 8.90 27.86 -8.82
N ASN A 21 9.63 28.79 -8.20
CA ASN A 21 10.98 29.19 -8.62
C ASN A 21 12.05 28.57 -7.70
N ASP A 22 12.05 27.24 -7.61
CA ASP A 22 13.01 26.41 -6.85
C ASP A 22 13.14 25.02 -7.52
N ASP A 23 13.94 24.14 -6.95
CA ASP A 23 14.10 22.76 -7.38
C ASP A 23 12.87 21.90 -7.00
N LEU A 24 12.10 21.48 -8.00
CA LEU A 24 10.89 20.64 -7.85
C LEU A 24 11.19 19.31 -7.12
N ARG A 25 12.41 18.79 -7.22
CA ARG A 25 12.81 17.51 -6.60
C ARG A 25 12.67 17.54 -5.07
N LYS A 26 12.74 18.72 -4.46
CA LYS A 26 12.58 18.92 -3.01
C LYS A 26 11.18 18.55 -2.50
N TYR A 27 10.19 18.46 -3.39
CA TYR A 27 8.79 18.23 -3.04
C TYR A 27 8.37 16.77 -3.19
N ALA A 28 9.22 15.92 -3.81
CA ALA A 28 8.94 14.50 -4.05
C ALA A 28 7.50 14.25 -4.58
N PHE A 29 7.03 15.10 -5.49
CA PHE A 29 5.61 15.17 -5.84
C PHE A 29 5.19 14.08 -6.81
N SER A 30 4.23 13.26 -6.40
CA SER A 30 3.67 12.16 -7.20
C SER A 30 2.16 12.03 -6.95
N ASN A 31 1.47 11.19 -7.74
CA ASN A 31 0.07 10.85 -7.52
C ASN A 31 -0.07 9.34 -7.33
N ILE A 32 -0.72 8.91 -6.23
CA ILE A 32 -0.81 7.49 -5.88
C ILE A 32 -1.56 6.64 -6.92
N TYR A 33 -2.55 7.21 -7.63
CA TYR A 33 -3.30 6.50 -8.66
C TYR A 33 -2.43 6.33 -9.93
N GLU A 34 -1.65 7.35 -10.27
CA GLU A 34 -0.66 7.26 -11.35
C GLU A 34 0.41 6.21 -11.05
N VAL A 35 0.96 6.23 -9.83
CA VAL A 35 1.98 5.27 -9.39
C VAL A 35 1.41 3.86 -9.43
N ALA A 36 0.29 3.61 -8.75
CA ALA A 36 -0.35 2.30 -8.74
C ALA A 36 -0.73 1.82 -10.14
N GLY A 37 -1.24 2.70 -11.01
CA GLY A 37 -1.63 2.37 -12.38
C GLY A 37 -0.45 1.95 -13.28
N LYS A 38 0.77 2.38 -12.96
CA LYS A 38 2.01 2.01 -13.68
C LYS A 38 2.77 0.85 -13.01
N SER A 39 2.42 0.51 -11.78
CA SER A 39 3.04 -0.58 -11.01
C SER A 39 2.54 -1.97 -11.40
N ALA A 40 3.36 -3.01 -11.17
CA ALA A 40 2.87 -4.38 -11.22
C ALA A 40 1.85 -4.65 -10.08
N PRO A 41 0.92 -5.62 -10.23
CA PRO A 41 0.04 -5.99 -9.12
C PRO A 41 0.84 -6.37 -7.87
N PHE A 42 0.43 -5.84 -6.72
CA PHE A 42 1.04 -6.02 -5.39
C PHE A 42 2.47 -5.48 -5.22
N GLU A 43 3.01 -4.75 -6.21
CA GLU A 43 4.25 -3.99 -6.04
C GLU A 43 4.02 -2.85 -5.02
N ARG A 44 4.84 -2.81 -3.96
CA ARG A 44 4.71 -1.83 -2.86
C ARG A 44 5.66 -0.66 -3.08
N VAL A 45 5.20 0.35 -3.80
CA VAL A 45 6.05 1.49 -4.20
C VAL A 45 5.97 2.60 -3.16
N ALA A 46 7.11 2.95 -2.56
CA ALA A 46 7.19 4.09 -1.65
C ALA A 46 6.84 5.39 -2.39
N VAL A 47 5.84 6.11 -1.87
CA VAL A 47 5.43 7.44 -2.35
C VAL A 47 5.71 8.54 -1.33
N VAL A 48 6.00 8.17 -0.09
CA VAL A 48 6.49 9.03 0.99
C VAL A 48 7.55 8.26 1.76
N GLN A 49 8.62 8.95 2.15
CA GLN A 49 9.59 8.42 3.11
C GLN A 49 10.01 9.52 4.09
N ASN A 50 9.99 9.19 5.38
CA ASN A 50 10.52 10.02 6.44
C ASN A 50 11.34 9.15 7.40
N LEU A 51 12.67 9.29 7.33
CA LEU A 51 13.61 8.35 7.94
C LEU A 51 13.27 6.91 7.50
N GLU A 52 13.04 6.00 8.44
CA GLU A 52 12.62 4.62 8.18
C GLU A 52 11.14 4.47 7.80
N TYR A 53 10.27 5.42 8.12
CA TYR A 53 8.82 5.29 7.89
C TYR A 53 8.44 5.59 6.44
N VAL A 54 7.56 4.76 5.86
CA VAL A 54 7.11 4.91 4.47
C VAL A 54 5.58 4.81 4.35
N ALA A 55 5.06 5.45 3.30
CA ALA A 55 3.75 5.15 2.76
C ALA A 55 3.91 4.56 1.36
N GLU A 56 3.28 3.42 1.11
CA GLU A 56 3.44 2.66 -0.13
C GLU A 56 2.14 2.61 -0.91
N ALA A 57 2.19 2.99 -2.19
CA ALA A 57 1.07 2.85 -3.11
C ALA A 57 1.10 1.45 -3.75
N VAL A 58 -0.03 0.74 -3.67
CA VAL A 58 -0.15 -0.65 -4.13
C VAL A 58 -1.35 -0.78 -5.04
N ARG A 59 -1.16 -1.33 -6.25
CA ARG A 59 -2.25 -1.82 -7.08
C ARG A 59 -2.63 -3.22 -6.63
N VAL A 60 -3.86 -3.39 -6.16
CA VAL A 60 -4.41 -4.68 -5.72
C VAL A 60 -5.25 -5.24 -6.85
N GLU A 61 -4.87 -6.40 -7.40
CA GLU A 61 -5.58 -7.00 -8.53
C GLU A 61 -5.39 -8.52 -8.54
N GLY A 62 -6.49 -9.27 -8.49
CA GLY A 62 -6.45 -10.72 -8.30
C GLY A 62 -6.14 -11.10 -6.85
N ASP A 63 -5.53 -12.26 -6.66
CA ASP A 63 -5.10 -12.76 -5.35
C ASP A 63 -3.62 -12.47 -5.14
N GLY A 64 -3.31 -11.67 -4.12
CA GLY A 64 -1.94 -11.29 -3.79
C GLY A 64 -1.18 -12.35 -3.02
N PRO A 65 0.13 -12.17 -2.80
CA PRO A 65 0.87 -13.03 -1.90
C PRO A 65 0.50 -12.75 -0.44
N TRP A 66 0.95 -13.64 0.45
CA TRP A 66 0.85 -13.43 1.88
C TRP A 66 2.03 -12.58 2.36
N TYR A 67 1.75 -11.62 3.25
CA TYR A 67 2.75 -10.77 3.88
C TYR A 67 2.69 -10.90 5.40
N ALA A 68 3.78 -10.55 6.07
CA ALA A 68 3.85 -10.35 7.52
C ALA A 68 4.88 -9.26 7.83
N ALA A 69 4.75 -8.59 8.97
CA ALA A 69 5.68 -7.55 9.43
C ALA A 69 6.06 -7.74 10.91
N PRO A 70 7.22 -7.23 11.35
CA PRO A 70 7.67 -7.25 12.75
C PRO A 70 6.96 -6.21 13.62
N HIS A 71 6.01 -5.44 13.07
CA HIS A 71 5.25 -4.40 13.75
C HIS A 71 3.84 -4.28 13.12
N ASP A 72 2.98 -3.46 13.72
CA ASP A 72 1.68 -3.14 13.13
C ASP A 72 1.85 -2.30 11.86
N GLU A 73 0.99 -2.55 10.88
CA GLU A 73 0.84 -1.73 9.68
C GLU A 73 -0.62 -1.32 9.51
N PHE A 74 -0.88 -0.36 8.62
CA PHE A 74 -2.24 0.03 8.27
C PHE A 74 -2.40 0.11 6.76
N ALA A 75 -3.55 -0.32 6.25
CA ALA A 75 -3.91 -0.15 4.84
C ALA A 75 -5.17 0.69 4.71
N ILE A 76 -5.12 1.71 3.86
CA ILE A 76 -6.28 2.52 3.46
C ILE A 76 -6.63 2.16 2.02
N VAL A 77 -7.88 1.77 1.77
CA VAL A 77 -8.35 1.55 0.41
C VAL A 77 -8.64 2.91 -0.23
N MET A 78 -7.86 3.29 -1.22
CA MET A 78 -7.96 4.57 -1.92
C MET A 78 -8.87 4.49 -3.14
N ASP A 79 -9.05 3.29 -3.70
CA ASP A 79 -9.99 3.02 -4.79
C ASP A 79 -10.43 1.55 -4.81
N GLY A 80 -11.63 1.30 -5.34
CA GLY A 80 -12.20 -0.05 -5.47
C GLY A 80 -12.65 -0.71 -4.14
N GLU A 81 -12.67 -2.05 -4.16
CA GLU A 81 -12.98 -2.91 -3.03
C GLU A 81 -11.86 -3.94 -2.86
N VAL A 82 -11.32 -4.05 -1.65
CA VAL A 82 -10.23 -4.97 -1.30
C VAL A 82 -10.70 -5.89 -0.19
N THR A 83 -10.49 -7.19 -0.38
CA THR A 83 -10.64 -8.21 0.66
C THR A 83 -9.29 -8.50 1.32
N PHE A 84 -9.22 -8.25 2.62
CA PHE A 84 -8.11 -8.59 3.50
C PHE A 84 -8.40 -9.91 4.20
N ARG A 85 -7.48 -10.86 4.15
CA ARG A 85 -7.57 -12.14 4.87
C ARG A 85 -6.43 -12.23 5.86
N PHE A 86 -6.70 -12.82 7.03
CA PHE A 86 -5.75 -12.85 8.12
C PHE A 86 -5.55 -14.26 8.67
N ILE A 87 -4.30 -14.61 8.96
CA ILE A 87 -3.90 -15.83 9.65
C ILE A 87 -3.02 -15.44 10.83
N LYS A 88 -3.29 -15.99 12.01
CA LYS A 88 -2.44 -15.79 13.19
C LYS A 88 -1.15 -16.58 13.01
N LEU A 89 -0.01 -15.92 13.15
CA LEU A 89 1.30 -16.57 13.12
C LEU A 89 1.64 -17.15 14.49
N ALA A 90 2.41 -18.24 14.48
CA ALA A 90 3.17 -18.67 15.65
C ALA A 90 4.35 -17.71 15.91
N ASP A 91 4.84 -17.65 17.15
CA ASP A 91 5.87 -16.68 17.54
C ASP A 91 7.17 -16.82 16.73
N ASP A 92 7.53 -18.04 16.34
CA ASP A 92 8.71 -18.36 15.52
C ASP A 92 8.51 -18.05 14.02
N GLN A 93 7.29 -17.74 13.60
CA GLN A 93 6.95 -17.34 12.22
C GLN A 93 6.85 -15.82 12.06
N VAL A 94 6.86 -15.07 13.16
CA VAL A 94 6.85 -13.61 13.11
C VAL A 94 8.20 -13.11 12.58
N PRO A 95 8.22 -12.22 11.58
CA PRO A 95 9.47 -11.69 11.05
C PRO A 95 10.31 -11.01 12.15
N GLY A 96 11.62 -11.26 12.17
CA GLY A 96 12.54 -10.71 13.18
C GLY A 96 13.47 -9.61 12.67
N HIS A 97 13.18 -8.98 11.53
CA HIS A 97 13.99 -7.90 10.95
C HIS A 97 13.56 -6.51 11.45
N GLU A 98 14.33 -5.47 11.11
CA GLU A 98 14.18 -4.14 11.72
C GLU A 98 12.91 -3.38 11.32
N GLY A 99 12.33 -3.65 10.14
CA GLY A 99 11.14 -2.94 9.69
C GLY A 99 10.58 -3.40 8.35
N GLY A 100 9.32 -3.04 8.12
CA GLY A 100 8.56 -3.30 6.90
C GLY A 100 8.01 -4.71 6.79
N ALA A 101 7.30 -4.98 5.70
CA ALA A 101 6.77 -6.30 5.46
C ALA A 101 7.77 -7.21 4.71
N VAL A 102 7.62 -8.51 4.92
CA VAL A 102 8.16 -9.54 4.05
C VAL A 102 7.05 -10.23 3.28
N GLN A 103 7.36 -10.64 2.06
CA GLN A 103 6.52 -11.58 1.33
C GLN A 103 6.83 -13.01 1.81
N LEU A 104 5.79 -13.74 2.22
CA LEU A 104 5.89 -15.14 2.59
C LEU A 104 5.89 -16.03 1.34
N GLY A 105 6.51 -17.21 1.44
CA GLY A 105 6.56 -18.18 0.34
C GLY A 105 5.22 -18.87 0.02
N GLY A 106 4.19 -18.66 0.85
CA GLY A 106 2.87 -19.27 0.70
C GLY A 106 1.93 -18.94 1.86
N GLU A 107 0.75 -19.56 1.89
CA GLU A 107 -0.19 -19.45 3.00
C GLU A 107 0.42 -20.08 4.27
N PRO A 108 0.59 -19.31 5.36
CA PRO A 108 1.17 -19.83 6.59
C PRO A 108 0.22 -20.80 7.30
N ASN A 109 0.80 -21.75 8.03
CA ASN A 109 0.05 -22.73 8.82
C ASN A 109 -0.30 -22.13 10.19
N GLY A 110 -1.49 -21.52 10.29
CA GLY A 110 -2.00 -20.93 11.53
C GLY A 110 -3.52 -20.77 11.52
N PRO A 111 -4.15 -20.44 12.66
CA PRO A 111 -5.60 -20.28 12.71
C PRO A 111 -6.05 -19.04 11.92
N ARG A 112 -7.07 -19.21 11.08
CA ARG A 112 -7.70 -18.11 10.34
C ARG A 112 -8.31 -17.13 11.34
N MET A 113 -7.94 -15.85 11.23
CA MET A 113 -8.49 -14.78 12.08
C MET A 113 -9.76 -14.16 11.47
N GLY A 114 -10.01 -14.40 10.18
CA GLY A 114 -11.18 -13.92 9.47
C GLY A 114 -10.83 -13.12 8.22
N LYS A 115 -11.79 -12.32 7.75
CA LYS A 115 -11.61 -11.43 6.60
C LYS A 115 -12.28 -10.08 6.85
N VAL A 116 -11.73 -9.04 6.24
CA VAL A 116 -12.30 -7.70 6.17
C VAL A 116 -12.50 -7.34 4.70
N VAL A 117 -13.68 -6.83 4.36
CA VAL A 117 -13.95 -6.26 3.02
C VAL A 117 -14.02 -4.74 3.18
N ALA A 118 -13.06 -4.05 2.60
CA ALA A 118 -12.92 -2.61 2.69
C ALA A 118 -13.12 -1.96 1.32
N ARG A 119 -13.77 -0.80 1.31
CA ARG A 119 -14.00 0.01 0.11
C ARG A 119 -13.28 1.32 0.26
N LYS A 120 -13.27 2.11 -0.80
CA LYS A 120 -12.74 3.48 -0.83
C LYS A 120 -13.00 4.27 0.47
N GLY A 121 -11.92 4.72 1.11
CA GLY A 121 -11.92 5.49 2.36
C GLY A 121 -11.89 4.66 3.64
N HIS A 122 -12.04 3.33 3.56
CA HIS A 122 -11.92 2.46 4.73
C HIS A 122 -10.45 2.17 5.05
N GLN A 123 -10.12 2.16 6.34
CA GLN A 123 -8.82 1.76 6.87
C GLN A 123 -8.92 0.40 7.58
N VAL A 124 -7.88 -0.42 7.44
CA VAL A 124 -7.76 -1.75 8.05
C VAL A 124 -6.43 -1.83 8.81
N LEU A 125 -6.48 -2.32 10.06
CA LEU A 125 -5.28 -2.70 10.81
C LEU A 125 -4.71 -4.00 10.23
N LEU A 126 -3.40 -4.02 10.00
CA LEU A 126 -2.61 -5.18 9.64
C LEU A 126 -1.75 -5.53 10.86
N PRO A 127 -2.23 -6.41 11.76
CA PRO A 127 -1.66 -6.51 13.10
C PRO A 127 -0.35 -7.29 13.11
N HIS A 128 0.59 -6.84 13.95
CA HIS A 128 1.77 -7.59 14.32
C HIS A 128 1.41 -9.00 14.80
N GLY A 129 2.20 -9.98 14.37
CA GLY A 129 1.96 -11.39 14.68
C GLY A 129 0.81 -12.03 13.89
N ALA A 130 0.37 -11.40 12.80
CA ALA A 130 -0.50 -12.00 11.80
C ALA A 130 0.12 -11.91 10.41
N ALA A 131 -0.17 -12.90 9.58
CA ALA A 131 0.01 -12.79 8.15
C ALA A 131 -1.28 -12.27 7.52
N TYR A 132 -1.14 -11.46 6.49
CA TYR A 132 -2.26 -10.89 5.76
C TYR A 132 -2.10 -11.05 4.25
N GLN A 133 -3.22 -11.19 3.56
CA GLN A 133 -3.31 -11.24 2.11
C GLN A 133 -4.34 -10.22 1.63
N LEU A 134 -3.99 -9.47 0.58
CA LEU A 134 -4.91 -8.58 -0.11
C LEU A 134 -5.38 -9.24 -1.41
N SER A 135 -6.66 -9.07 -1.72
CA SER A 135 -7.24 -9.55 -2.98
C SER A 135 -8.31 -8.59 -3.48
N ALA A 136 -8.46 -8.48 -4.80
CA ALA A 136 -9.50 -7.67 -5.42
C ALA A 136 -9.96 -8.29 -6.74
N ALA A 137 -11.27 -8.32 -6.97
CA ALA A 137 -11.86 -8.87 -8.20
C ALA A 137 -11.67 -7.95 -9.42
N SER A 138 -11.33 -6.68 -9.18
CA SER A 138 -11.00 -5.67 -10.19
C SER A 138 -9.89 -4.79 -9.65
N PRO A 139 -9.10 -4.10 -10.50
CA PRO A 139 -7.99 -3.27 -10.06
C PRO A 139 -8.44 -2.25 -8.99
N ALA A 140 -7.75 -2.26 -7.86
CA ALA A 140 -7.99 -1.39 -6.71
C ALA A 140 -6.68 -0.75 -6.24
N VAL A 141 -6.76 0.28 -5.39
CA VAL A 141 -5.58 0.95 -4.83
C VAL A 141 -5.63 0.89 -3.32
N ALA A 142 -4.55 0.43 -2.72
CA ALA A 142 -4.30 0.54 -1.29
C ALA A 142 -3.09 1.44 -1.04
N LEU A 143 -3.17 2.26 0.01
CA LEU A 143 -2.02 2.95 0.59
C LEU A 143 -1.65 2.24 1.89
N VAL A 144 -0.43 1.75 2.00
CA VAL A 144 0.05 1.04 3.18
C VAL A 144 1.00 1.92 3.98
N GLN A 145 0.68 2.15 5.24
CA GLN A 145 1.53 2.81 6.21
C GLN A 145 2.39 1.76 6.92
N THR A 146 3.71 1.86 6.77
CA THR A 146 4.67 0.88 7.28
C THR A 146 6.06 1.50 7.50
N VAL A 147 7.05 0.65 7.74
CA VAL A 147 8.48 0.97 7.75
C VAL A 147 9.11 0.42 6.47
N ASP A 148 10.16 1.07 5.98
CA ASP A 148 10.97 0.60 4.86
C ASP A 148 11.49 -0.82 5.12
N GLY A 149 11.34 -1.71 4.14
CA GLY A 149 11.70 -3.11 4.33
C GLY A 149 11.86 -3.90 3.03
N PRO A 150 11.93 -5.24 3.13
CA PRO A 150 12.31 -6.11 2.02
C PRO A 150 11.45 -6.01 0.75
N VAL A 151 10.19 -5.60 0.88
CA VAL A 151 9.25 -5.48 -0.25
C VAL A 151 9.05 -4.03 -0.71
N THR A 152 9.65 -3.05 -0.03
CA THR A 152 9.52 -1.63 -0.36
C THR A 152 10.32 -1.31 -1.61
N VAL A 153 9.63 -0.88 -2.67
CA VAL A 153 10.24 -0.45 -3.93
C VAL A 153 10.42 1.06 -3.93
N LYS A 154 11.66 1.51 -4.12
CA LYS A 154 12.01 2.94 -4.20
C LYS A 154 12.43 3.30 -5.62
N ARG A 155 11.61 4.11 -6.28
CA ARG A 155 11.86 4.60 -7.65
C ARG A 155 11.50 6.07 -7.83
N TRP A 156 12.02 6.92 -6.91
CA TRP A 156 11.73 8.35 -6.84
C TRP A 156 11.89 9.09 -8.18
N THR A 157 12.94 8.76 -8.94
CA THR A 157 13.21 9.36 -10.26
C THR A 157 12.16 9.03 -11.32
N GLU A 158 11.40 7.96 -11.14
CA GLU A 158 10.35 7.53 -12.07
C GLU A 158 8.98 8.10 -11.71
N ILE A 159 8.73 8.37 -10.42
CA ILE A 159 7.40 8.75 -9.92
C ILE A 159 7.27 10.24 -9.58
N CYS A 160 8.37 10.92 -9.27
CA CYS A 160 8.35 12.31 -8.86
C CYS A 160 8.45 13.27 -10.04
N GLU A 161 7.74 14.39 -9.95
CA GLU A 161 7.98 15.52 -10.84
C GLU A 161 9.39 16.08 -10.64
N THR A 162 10.09 16.29 -11.76
CA THR A 162 11.48 16.76 -11.79
C THR A 162 11.70 17.97 -12.69
N ASN A 163 10.71 18.35 -13.51
CA ASN A 163 10.74 19.50 -14.41
C ASN A 163 9.40 20.23 -14.42
#